data_AF-A0A3S2V2S9-F1
#
_entry.id   AF-A0A3S2V2S9-F1
#
_cell.length_a   1.000
_cell.length_b   1.000
_cell.length_c   1.000
_cell.angle_alpha   90.00
_cell.angle_beta   90.00
_cell.angle_gamma   90.00
#
_symmetry.space_group_name_H-M   'P 1'
#
loop_
_entity.id
_entity.type
_entity.pdbx_description
1 polymer ?
#
loop_
_entity_poly.entity_id
_entity_poly.type
_entity_poly.pdbx_seq_one_letter_code
_entity_poly.pdbx_strand_id
1 'polypeptide(L)'
;MIGQMTVLLRLKRLKEEQALRALQAKRREVAAAEEALAQAKAAVAASAASLPAREDAIYAAILYRVVDPDDLEETRGAVEALRREHLRLVDAAERAAYVLHRLAEELAERAEAHRRAARTTEKYDLVRGDLVAVADAAAAVAEENEVDEMFGSRRQEVA
;
A
#
# COMPACT_ATOMS: atom_id res chain seq x y z
N MET A 1 -12.75 32.70 14.87
CA MET A 1 -12.71 31.22 14.90
C MET A 1 -12.73 30.56 13.51
N ILE A 2 -13.56 31.02 12.56
CA ILE A 2 -13.64 30.45 11.19
C ILE A 2 -12.27 30.42 10.47
N GLY A 3 -11.49 31.50 10.58
CA GLY A 3 -10.13 31.55 10.01
C GLY A 3 -9.18 30.48 10.59
N GLN A 4 -9.21 30.26 11.91
CA GLN A 4 -8.42 29.23 12.58
C GLN A 4 -8.85 27.81 12.14
N MET A 5 -10.17 27.57 12.01
CA MET A 5 -10.68 26.30 11.50
C MET A 5 -10.30 26.05 10.04
N THR A 6 -10.24 27.09 9.21
CA THR A 6 -9.79 26.98 7.82
C THR A 6 -8.32 26.54 7.74
N VAL A 7 -7.46 27.10 8.60
CA VAL A 7 -6.05 26.69 8.70
C VAL A 7 -5.92 25.25 9.20
N LEU A 8 -6.67 24.87 10.24
CA LEU A 8 -6.67 23.52 10.76
C LEU A 8 -7.15 22.50 9.72
N LEU A 9 -8.22 22.80 9.01
CA LEU A 9 -8.73 21.96 7.92
C LEU A 9 -7.68 21.78 6.82
N ARG A 10 -7.01 22.86 6.39
CA ARG A 10 -5.92 22.78 5.42
C ARG A 10 -4.80 21.84 5.90
N LEU A 11 -4.45 21.91 7.19
CA LEU A 11 -3.48 21.00 7.78
C LEU A 11 -3.97 19.54 7.81
N LYS A 12 -5.26 19.29 8.06
CA LYS A 12 -5.83 17.93 8.02
C LYS A 12 -5.81 17.35 6.62
N ARG A 13 -6.23 18.13 5.61
CA ARG A 13 -6.16 17.74 4.19
C ARG A 13 -4.73 17.39 3.76
N LEU A 14 -3.74 18.21 4.16
CA LEU A 14 -2.34 17.90 3.87
C LEU A 14 -1.89 16.57 4.47
N LYS A 15 -2.31 16.26 5.71
CA LYS A 15 -1.99 14.98 6.37
C LYS A 15 -2.68 13.79 5.70
N GLU A 16 -3.92 13.97 5.24
CA GLU A 16 -4.64 12.96 4.45
C GLU A 16 -3.94 12.69 3.12
N GLU A 17 -3.57 13.73 2.38
CA GLU A 17 -2.80 13.60 1.13
C GLU A 17 -1.47 12.88 1.34
N GLN A 18 -0.74 13.19 2.42
CA GLN A 18 0.49 12.48 2.78
C GLN A 18 0.23 11.00 3.07
N ALA A 19 -0.83 10.68 3.82
CA ALA A 19 -1.21 9.30 4.10
C ALA A 19 -1.62 8.56 2.82
N LEU A 20 -2.33 9.22 1.90
CA LEU A 20 -2.72 8.66 0.61
C LEU A 20 -1.49 8.35 -0.26
N ARG A 21 -0.52 9.27 -0.33
CA ARG A 21 0.74 9.03 -1.07
C ARG A 21 1.51 7.85 -0.49
N ALA A 22 1.60 7.75 0.84
CA ALA A 22 2.25 6.62 1.50
C ALA A 22 1.53 5.28 1.21
N LEU A 23 0.19 5.28 1.22
CA LEU A 23 -0.61 4.13 0.83
C LEU A 23 -0.37 3.73 -0.64
N GLN A 24 -0.36 4.69 -1.56
CA GLN A 24 -0.10 4.43 -2.98
C GLN A 24 1.32 3.90 -3.24
N ALA A 25 2.32 4.45 -2.55
CA ALA A 25 3.69 3.94 -2.62
C ALA A 25 3.75 2.47 -2.17
N LYS A 26 3.15 2.16 -1.02
CA LYS A 26 3.11 0.79 -0.50
C LYS A 26 2.34 -0.18 -1.41
N ARG A 27 1.26 0.25 -2.06
CA ARG A 27 0.55 -0.56 -3.08
C ARG A 27 1.45 -0.95 -4.25
N ARG A 28 2.30 -0.04 -4.71
CA ARG A 28 3.26 -0.32 -5.79
C ARG A 28 4.31 -1.33 -5.35
N GLU A 29 4.80 -1.21 -4.12
CA GLU A 29 5.74 -2.19 -3.55
C GLU A 29 5.12 -3.59 -3.43
N VAL A 30 3.87 -3.70 -2.99
CA VAL A 30 3.14 -4.98 -2.95
C VAL A 30 2.99 -5.57 -4.34
N ALA A 31 2.55 -4.79 -5.33
CA ALA A 31 2.41 -5.26 -6.71
C ALA A 31 3.74 -5.77 -7.30
N ALA A 32 4.85 -5.06 -7.03
CA ALA A 32 6.18 -5.51 -7.43
C ALA A 32 6.62 -6.81 -6.72
N ALA A 33 6.28 -6.97 -5.44
CA ALA A 33 6.58 -8.19 -4.69
C ALA A 33 5.73 -9.39 -5.16
N GLU A 34 4.48 -9.17 -5.54
CA GLU A 34 3.61 -10.18 -6.16
C GLU A 34 4.21 -10.69 -7.48
N GLU A 35 4.67 -9.77 -8.33
CA GLU A 35 5.34 -10.12 -9.58
C GLU A 35 6.63 -10.91 -9.33
N ALA A 36 7.46 -10.46 -8.38
CA ALA A 36 8.69 -11.16 -8.01
C ALA A 36 8.42 -12.58 -7.49
N LEU A 37 7.38 -12.76 -6.66
CA LEU A 37 6.95 -14.08 -6.19
C LEU A 37 6.46 -14.97 -7.34
N ALA A 38 5.68 -14.41 -8.28
CA ALA A 38 5.20 -15.14 -9.44
C ALA A 38 6.37 -15.62 -10.31
N GLN A 39 7.36 -14.76 -10.56
CA GLN A 39 8.58 -15.12 -11.29
C GLN A 39 9.38 -16.20 -10.56
N ALA A 40 9.57 -16.08 -9.24
CA ALA A 40 10.29 -17.07 -8.45
C ALA A 40 9.59 -18.45 -8.47
N LYS A 41 8.26 -18.47 -8.32
CA LYS A 41 7.46 -19.70 -8.42
C LYS A 41 7.54 -20.33 -9.82
N ALA A 42 7.51 -19.51 -10.87
CA ALA A 42 7.68 -20.00 -12.24
C ALA A 42 9.06 -20.64 -12.45
N ALA A 43 10.12 -20.04 -11.91
CA ALA A 43 11.48 -20.60 -11.98
C ALA A 43 11.59 -21.94 -11.23
N VAL A 44 10.99 -22.05 -10.03
CA VAL A 44 10.91 -23.32 -9.28
C VAL A 44 10.17 -24.38 -10.09
N ALA A 45 9.01 -24.04 -10.66
CA ALA A 45 8.21 -24.97 -11.46
C ALA A 45 8.96 -25.45 -12.72
N ALA A 46 9.61 -24.54 -13.44
CA ALA A 46 10.42 -24.89 -14.61
C ALA A 46 11.63 -25.76 -14.23
N SER A 47 12.30 -25.46 -13.12
CA SER A 47 13.40 -26.26 -12.60
C SER A 47 12.93 -27.65 -12.19
N ALA A 48 11.82 -27.75 -11.45
CA ALA A 48 11.23 -29.02 -11.04
C ALA A 48 10.82 -29.90 -12.22
N ALA A 49 10.20 -29.31 -13.25
CA ALA A 49 9.75 -30.04 -14.44
C ALA A 49 10.93 -30.66 -15.23
N SER A 50 12.08 -29.98 -15.26
CA SER A 50 13.27 -30.43 -15.99
C SER A 50 14.28 -31.18 -15.11
N LEU A 51 14.12 -31.19 -13.78
CA LEU A 51 15.07 -31.76 -12.84
C LEU A 51 15.29 -33.27 -13.06
N PRO A 52 14.25 -34.11 -13.21
CA PRO A 52 14.46 -35.56 -13.43
C PRO A 52 15.26 -35.85 -14.71
N ALA A 53 14.90 -35.21 -15.82
CA ALA A 53 15.60 -35.39 -17.09
C ALA A 53 17.08 -34.94 -17.03
N ARG A 54 17.37 -33.87 -16.28
CA ARG A 54 18.75 -33.42 -16.04
C ARG A 54 19.53 -34.38 -15.15
N GLU A 55 18.90 -34.93 -14.10
CA GLU A 55 19.51 -35.97 -13.25
C GLU A 55 19.80 -37.25 -14.06
N ASP A 56 18.83 -37.71 -14.86
CA ASP A 56 18.99 -38.88 -15.72
C ASP A 56 20.12 -38.69 -16.74
N ALA A 57 20.24 -37.49 -17.32
CA ALA A 57 21.33 -37.17 -18.26
C ALA A 57 22.71 -37.24 -17.59
N ILE A 58 22.83 -36.88 -16.32
CA ILE A 58 24.07 -37.02 -15.55
C ILE A 58 24.39 -38.51 -15.34
N TYR A 59 23.41 -39.31 -14.92
CA TYR A 59 23.62 -40.75 -14.69
C TYR A 59 23.87 -41.55 -15.98
N ALA A 60 23.32 -41.12 -17.11
CA ALA A 60 23.51 -41.78 -18.41
C ALA A 60 24.99 -41.86 -18.84
N ALA A 61 25.86 -40.99 -18.31
CA ALA A 61 27.29 -41.02 -18.59
C ALA A 61 28.00 -42.25 -17.99
N ILE A 62 27.50 -42.77 -16.87
CA ILE A 62 28.13 -43.85 -16.10
C ILE A 62 27.32 -45.16 -16.07
N LEU A 63 26.01 -45.07 -16.31
CA LEU A 63 25.13 -46.24 -16.30
C LEU A 63 25.56 -47.27 -17.34
N TYR A 64 25.59 -48.55 -16.92
CA TYR A 64 25.98 -49.70 -17.75
C TYR A 64 27.42 -49.66 -18.29
N ARG A 65 28.31 -48.88 -17.66
CA ARG A 65 29.74 -48.82 -18.00
C ARG A 65 30.59 -49.24 -16.81
N VAL A 66 31.78 -49.78 -17.10
CA VAL A 66 32.83 -49.93 -16.08
C VAL A 66 33.48 -48.56 -15.94
N VAL A 67 33.35 -47.95 -14.77
CA VAL A 67 33.85 -46.61 -14.45
C VAL A 67 34.71 -46.67 -13.20
N ASP A 68 35.66 -45.75 -13.09
CA ASP A 68 36.53 -45.68 -11.92
C ASP A 68 35.75 -45.11 -10.72
N PRO A 69 36.21 -45.36 -9.47
CA PRO A 69 35.59 -44.79 -8.28
C PRO A 69 35.49 -43.27 -8.31
N ASP A 70 36.47 -42.60 -8.92
CA ASP A 70 36.50 -41.14 -9.05
C ASP A 70 35.33 -40.62 -9.91
N ASP A 71 34.99 -41.30 -11.02
CA ASP A 71 33.86 -40.95 -11.89
C ASP A 71 32.51 -41.02 -11.14
N LEU A 72 32.38 -41.95 -10.19
CA LEU A 72 31.19 -42.08 -9.35
C LEU A 72 31.06 -40.91 -8.37
N GLU A 73 32.18 -40.47 -7.78
CA GLU A 73 32.21 -39.30 -6.90
C GLU A 73 31.89 -38.01 -7.68
N GLU A 74 32.45 -37.84 -8.87
CA GLU A 74 32.17 -36.70 -9.74
C GLU A 74 30.68 -36.64 -10.15
N THR A 75 30.12 -37.77 -10.58
CA THR A 75 28.70 -37.87 -10.94
C THR A 75 27.80 -37.51 -9.76
N ARG A 76 28.11 -38.05 -8.57
CA ARG A 76 27.39 -37.70 -7.33
C ARG A 76 27.49 -36.20 -7.04
N GLY A 77 28.68 -35.62 -7.17
CA GLY A 77 28.91 -34.19 -6.98
C GLY A 77 28.08 -33.34 -7.92
N ALA A 78 27.96 -33.75 -9.20
CA ALA A 78 27.14 -33.07 -10.19
C ALA A 78 25.63 -33.11 -9.86
N VAL A 79 25.11 -34.28 -9.46
CA VAL A 79 23.70 -34.41 -9.03
C VAL A 79 23.44 -33.60 -7.76
N GLU A 80 24.34 -33.63 -6.78
CA GLU A 80 24.21 -32.81 -5.58
C GLU A 80 24.24 -31.31 -5.90
N ALA A 81 25.09 -30.87 -6.83
CA ALA A 81 25.14 -29.47 -7.27
C ALA A 81 23.81 -29.05 -7.93
N LEU A 82 23.26 -29.90 -8.80
CA LEU A 82 21.97 -29.67 -9.45
C LEU A 82 20.82 -29.56 -8.45
N ARG A 83 20.78 -30.45 -7.44
CA ARG A 83 19.79 -30.39 -6.36
C ARG A 83 19.94 -29.14 -5.50
N ARG A 84 21.17 -28.74 -5.17
CA ARG A 84 21.44 -27.49 -4.43
C ARG A 84 20.98 -26.27 -5.22
N GLU A 85 21.15 -26.26 -6.54
CA GLU A 85 20.63 -25.18 -7.39
C GLU A 85 19.10 -25.11 -7.31
N HIS A 86 18.41 -26.24 -7.41
CA HIS A 86 16.95 -26.29 -7.26
C HIS A 86 16.51 -25.78 -5.88
N LEU A 87 17.16 -26.23 -4.80
CA LEU A 87 16.87 -25.76 -3.44
C LEU A 87 17.05 -24.25 -3.29
N ARG A 88 18.08 -23.65 -3.90
CA ARG A 88 18.25 -22.19 -3.87
C ARG A 88 17.08 -21.44 -4.51
N LEU A 89 16.47 -21.99 -5.56
CA LEU A 89 15.28 -21.43 -6.18
C LEU A 89 14.07 -21.52 -5.25
N VAL A 90 13.89 -22.67 -4.58
CA VAL A 90 12.85 -22.87 -3.57
C VAL A 90 12.99 -21.84 -2.45
N ASP A 91 14.19 -21.72 -1.86
CA ASP A 91 14.46 -20.76 -0.79
C ASP A 91 14.22 -19.31 -1.27
N ALA A 92 14.52 -18.99 -2.53
CA ALA A 92 14.26 -17.67 -3.10
C ALA A 92 12.76 -17.38 -3.22
N ALA A 93 11.96 -18.37 -3.63
CA ALA A 93 10.51 -18.24 -3.67
C ALA A 93 9.89 -18.09 -2.27
N GLU A 94 10.41 -18.81 -1.28
CA GLU A 94 10.00 -18.68 0.12
C GLU A 94 10.33 -17.30 0.69
N ARG A 95 11.55 -16.80 0.46
CA ARG A 95 11.92 -15.43 0.85
C ARG A 95 11.04 -14.38 0.18
N ALA A 96 10.72 -14.55 -1.11
CA ALA A 96 9.81 -13.64 -1.82
C ALA A 96 8.40 -13.67 -1.21
N ALA A 97 7.90 -14.86 -0.82
CA ALA A 97 6.61 -15.00 -0.16
C ALA A 97 6.58 -14.31 1.20
N TYR A 98 7.65 -14.45 1.99
CA TYR A 98 7.79 -13.75 3.27
C TYR A 98 7.81 -12.23 3.10
N VAL A 99 8.54 -11.71 2.11
CA VAL A 99 8.57 -10.28 1.80
C VAL A 99 7.19 -9.77 1.40
N LEU A 100 6.46 -10.50 0.55
CA LEU A 100 5.09 -10.14 0.16
C LEU A 100 4.16 -10.10 1.37
N HIS A 101 4.24 -11.10 2.25
CA HIS A 101 3.43 -11.15 3.47
C HIS A 101 3.66 -9.92 4.35
N ARG A 102 4.93 -9.60 4.65
CA ARG A 102 5.30 -8.41 5.42
C ARG A 102 4.78 -7.11 4.77
N LEU A 103 4.94 -6.96 3.45
CA LEU A 103 4.46 -5.78 2.74
C LEU A 103 2.93 -5.66 2.74
N ALA A 104 2.21 -6.78 2.75
CA ALA A 104 0.76 -6.80 2.86
C ALA A 104 0.27 -6.32 4.24
N GLU A 105 0.97 -6.70 5.32
CA GLU A 105 0.70 -6.18 6.66
C GLU A 105 0.95 -4.67 6.73
N GLU A 106 2.10 -4.21 6.23
CA GLU A 106 2.42 -2.78 6.15
C GLU A 106 1.40 -2.01 5.29
N LEU A 107 0.89 -2.61 4.20
CA LEU A 107 -0.16 -2.01 3.38
C LEU A 107 -1.45 -1.81 4.18
N ALA A 108 -1.85 -2.80 4.97
CA ALA A 108 -3.03 -2.71 5.83
C ALA A 108 -2.89 -1.58 6.87
N GLU A 109 -1.71 -1.42 7.47
CA GLU A 109 -1.41 -0.33 8.39
C GLU A 109 -1.52 1.05 7.69
N ARG A 110 -0.96 1.19 6.48
CA ARG A 110 -1.06 2.44 5.71
C ARG A 110 -2.50 2.74 5.29
N ALA A 111 -3.27 1.71 4.94
CA ALA A 111 -4.69 1.86 4.61
C ALA A 111 -5.47 2.37 5.83
N GLU A 112 -5.21 1.82 7.02
CA GLU A 112 -5.84 2.26 8.26
C GLU A 112 -5.44 3.70 8.64
N ALA A 113 -4.15 4.05 8.49
CA ALA A 113 -3.69 5.42 8.71
C ALA A 113 -4.39 6.43 7.79
N HIS A 114 -4.54 6.10 6.50
CA HIS A 114 -5.29 6.91 5.55
C HIS A 114 -6.77 7.04 5.94
N ARG A 115 -7.44 5.94 6.31
CA ARG A 115 -8.84 5.97 6.78
C ARG A 115 -9.02 6.88 7.99
N ARG A 116 -8.09 6.85 8.95
CA ARG A 116 -8.14 7.73 10.14
C ARG A 116 -7.92 9.20 9.77
N ALA A 117 -7.02 9.47 8.83
CA ALA A 117 -6.78 10.83 8.34
C ALA A 117 -8.03 11.38 7.63
N ALA A 118 -8.62 10.61 6.72
CA ALA A 118 -9.85 10.99 6.00
C ALA A 118 -11.01 11.31 6.95
N ARG A 119 -11.31 10.42 7.91
CA ARG A 119 -12.34 10.68 8.94
C ARG A 119 -12.06 11.96 9.75
N THR A 120 -10.78 12.23 10.02
CA THR A 120 -10.40 13.47 10.72
C THR A 120 -10.66 14.68 9.83
N THR A 121 -10.32 14.63 8.54
CA THR A 121 -10.62 15.72 7.60
C THR A 121 -12.12 15.97 7.51
N GLU A 122 -12.92 14.92 7.29
CA GLU A 122 -14.38 15.00 7.22
C GLU A 122 -14.99 15.69 8.45
N LYS A 123 -14.51 15.34 9.65
CA LYS A 123 -14.95 15.99 10.89
C LYS A 123 -14.70 17.51 10.89
N TYR A 124 -13.53 17.94 10.41
CA TYR A 124 -13.19 19.37 10.36
C TYR A 124 -13.93 20.10 9.24
N ASP A 125 -14.21 19.42 8.12
CA ASP A 125 -15.06 19.95 7.06
C ASP A 125 -16.48 20.22 7.58
N LEU A 126 -17.07 19.26 8.30
CA LEU A 126 -18.39 19.43 8.94
C LEU A 126 -18.40 20.60 9.92
N VAL A 127 -17.47 20.62 10.89
CA VAL A 127 -17.41 21.70 11.90
C VAL A 127 -17.20 23.07 11.26
N ARG A 128 -16.39 23.15 10.20
CA ARG A 128 -16.23 24.40 9.45
C ARG A 128 -17.53 24.81 8.76
N GLY A 129 -18.24 23.86 8.13
CA GLY A 129 -19.53 24.09 7.49
C GLY A 129 -20.55 24.64 8.47
N ASP A 130 -20.67 24.04 9.65
CA ASP A 130 -21.57 24.50 10.72
C ASP A 130 -21.24 25.93 11.16
N LEU A 131 -19.95 26.26 11.34
CA LEU A 131 -19.54 27.60 11.74
C LEU A 131 -19.80 28.66 10.66
N VAL A 132 -19.68 28.29 9.39
CA VAL A 132 -20.03 29.18 8.27
C VAL A 132 -21.53 29.42 8.25
N ALA A 133 -22.34 28.36 8.35
CA ALA A 133 -23.80 28.48 8.39
C ALA A 133 -24.28 29.36 9.57
N VAL A 134 -23.68 29.22 10.75
CA VAL A 134 -23.97 30.07 11.91
C VAL A 134 -23.59 31.53 11.66
N ALA A 135 -22.45 31.79 11.02
CA ALA A 135 -22.03 33.15 10.71
C ALA A 135 -22.92 33.81 9.64
N ASP A 136 -23.32 33.06 8.62
CA ASP A 136 -24.22 33.53 7.56
C ASP A 136 -25.61 33.85 8.13
N ALA A 137 -26.14 33.01 9.03
CA ALA A 137 -27.40 33.28 9.72
C ALA A 137 -27.32 34.53 10.61
N ALA A 138 -26.20 34.72 11.32
CA ALA A 138 -26.00 35.92 12.15
C ALA A 138 -25.86 37.20 11.30
N ALA A 139 -25.22 37.11 10.14
CA ALA A 139 -25.13 38.22 9.20
C ALA A 139 -26.51 38.59 8.63
N ALA A 140 -27.32 37.60 8.24
CA ALA A 140 -28.68 37.84 7.76
C ALA A 140 -29.55 38.54 8.83
N VAL A 141 -29.49 38.10 10.09
CA VAL A 141 -30.21 38.75 11.19
C VAL A 141 -29.70 40.17 11.44
N ALA A 142 -28.39 40.41 11.30
CA ALA A 142 -27.83 41.76 11.43
C ALA A 142 -28.32 42.68 10.32
N GLU A 143 -28.35 42.21 9.07
CA GLU A 143 -28.89 42.95 7.92
C GLU A 143 -30.38 43.27 8.11
N GLU A 144 -31.18 42.30 8.57
CA GLU A 144 -32.60 42.52 8.89
C GLU A 144 -32.79 43.61 9.96
N ASN A 145 -32.00 43.56 11.04
CA ASN A 145 -32.05 44.57 12.10
C ASN A 145 -31.63 45.96 11.60
N GLU A 146 -30.57 46.06 10.78
CA GLU A 146 -30.13 47.34 10.20
C GLU A 146 -31.23 47.95 9.30
N VAL A 147 -31.90 47.12 8.50
CA VAL A 147 -33.05 47.53 7.69
C VAL A 147 -34.19 48.02 8.59
N ASP A 148 -34.57 47.25 9.61
CA ASP A 148 -35.64 47.63 10.53
C ASP A 148 -35.34 48.93 11.30
N GLU A 149 -34.09 49.18 11.69
CA GLU A 149 -33.67 50.44 12.31
C GLU A 149 -33.76 51.63 11.33
N MET A 150 -33.33 51.44 10.07
CA MET A 150 -33.40 52.47 9.04
C MET A 150 -34.84 52.85 8.66
N PHE A 151 -35.78 51.90 8.69
CA PHE A 151 -37.18 52.13 8.32
C PHE A 151 -38.12 52.37 9.51
N GLY A 152 -37.75 51.92 10.72
CA GLY A 152 -38.49 52.12 11.96
C GLY A 152 -38.35 53.54 12.52
N SER A 153 -37.16 54.14 12.42
CA SER A 153 -36.90 55.52 12.86
C SER A 153 -37.71 56.57 12.07
N ARG A 154 -37.96 56.34 10.77
CA ARG A 154 -38.82 57.21 9.94
C ARG A 154 -40.29 57.25 10.33
N ARG A 155 -40.82 56.25 11.05
CA ARG A 155 -42.22 56.25 11.50
C ARG A 155 -42.43 57.00 12.82
N GLN A 156 -41.38 57.24 13.61
CA GLN A 156 -41.49 57.95 14.89
C GLN A 156 -41.37 59.48 14.75
N GLU A 157 -40.75 60.01 13.68
CA GLU A 157 -40.62 61.46 13.47
C GLU A 157 -41.85 62.13 12.82
N VAL A 158 -42.87 61.37 12.37
CA VAL A 158 -44.07 61.88 11.68
C VAL A 158 -45.35 61.76 12.53
N ALA A 159 -45.20 61.47 13.83
CA ALA A 159 -46.30 61.50 14.81
C ALA A 159 -46.09 62.64 15.81
#